data_AF-A0A968TU68-F1
#
_entry.id   AF-A0A968TU68-F1
#
_cell.length_a   1.000
_cell.length_b   1.000
_cell.length_c   1.000
_cell.angle_alpha   90.00
_cell.angle_beta   90.00
_cell.angle_gamma   90.00
#
_symmetry.space_group_name_H-M   'P 1'
#
loop_
_entity.id
_entity.type
_entity.pdbx_description
1 polymer ?
#
loop_
_entity_poly.entity_id
_entity_poly.type
_entity_poly.pdbx_seq_one_letter_code
_entity_poly.pdbx_strand_id
1 'polypeptide(L)'
;MRGWDGTMSERGPAALYALVERNLLAEIFGDEMRRENLAEVTNRGLLLRALRGQVSAEWFDDVSTPAHENRAEIVGRALAAAWRETRERWGQRPEGWKWGAMHPFHLRHRLDAMPIYGAWARRGPFPMPGSATTVLAFGGHWEGGDYEITYGPSMRWIVDWSHPEAALAVLPGGQSGHPADLHYDDQIALYLEGGYHEAPWSEEAIARAAVSTLRLVP
;
A
#
# COMPACT_ATOMS: atom_id res chain seq x y z
N MET A 1 -11.97 7.11 -16.14
CA MET A 1 -12.44 6.99 -14.75
C MET A 1 -13.96 6.97 -14.56
N ARG A 2 -14.82 7.56 -15.43
CA ARG A 2 -16.29 7.60 -15.19
C ARG A 2 -16.99 6.25 -14.97
N GLY A 3 -16.44 5.15 -15.49
CA GLY A 3 -16.96 3.79 -15.29
C GLY A 3 -16.22 2.96 -14.24
N TRP A 4 -15.30 3.56 -13.48
CA TRP A 4 -14.64 2.88 -12.37
C TRP A 4 -15.49 3.04 -11.10
N ASP A 5 -15.58 1.97 -10.33
CA ASP A 5 -16.36 1.89 -9.09
C ASP A 5 -15.64 2.50 -7.86
N GLY A 6 -14.37 2.92 -8.02
CA GLY A 6 -13.55 3.44 -6.93
C GLY A 6 -12.80 2.38 -6.14
N THR A 7 -12.93 1.10 -6.51
CA THR A 7 -12.22 0.01 -5.84
C THR A 7 -10.75 0.00 -6.24
N MET A 8 -9.85 0.08 -5.25
CA MET A 8 -8.41 -0.08 -5.44
C MET A 8 -8.03 -1.56 -5.64
N SER A 9 -8.56 -2.19 -6.68
CA SER A 9 -8.25 -3.58 -7.05
C SER A 9 -6.80 -3.74 -7.53
N GLU A 10 -6.23 -4.93 -7.39
CA GLU A 10 -4.87 -5.24 -7.88
C GLU A 10 -4.72 -5.00 -9.40
N ARG A 11 -5.81 -5.12 -10.14
CA ARG A 11 -5.87 -4.96 -11.59
C ARG A 11 -6.94 -3.94 -11.97
N GLY A 12 -6.78 -3.31 -13.12
CA GLY A 12 -7.78 -2.41 -13.65
C GLY A 12 -7.47 -0.91 -13.43
N PRO A 13 -8.51 -0.06 -13.46
CA PRO A 13 -8.37 1.40 -13.44
C PRO A 13 -7.72 2.00 -12.18
N ALA A 14 -7.60 1.25 -11.09
CA ALA A 14 -6.94 1.68 -9.86
C ALA A 14 -5.50 2.18 -10.08
N ALA A 15 -4.77 1.56 -11.00
CA ALA A 15 -3.39 1.95 -11.30
C ALA A 15 -3.31 3.38 -11.87
N LEU A 16 -4.22 3.70 -12.81
CA LEU A 16 -4.32 5.05 -13.36
C LEU A 16 -4.71 6.06 -12.29
N TYR A 17 -5.66 5.72 -11.42
CA TYR A 17 -6.06 6.61 -10.32
C TYR A 17 -4.88 6.97 -9.41
N ALA A 18 -4.10 5.96 -8.98
CA ALA A 18 -2.93 6.18 -8.14
C ALA A 18 -1.89 7.07 -8.83
N LEU A 19 -1.63 6.82 -10.12
CA LEU A 19 -0.74 7.63 -10.93
C LEU A 19 -1.26 9.06 -11.10
N VAL A 20 -2.57 9.27 -11.25
CA VAL A 20 -3.16 10.61 -11.32
C VAL A 20 -2.93 11.37 -10.02
N GLU A 21 -3.16 10.77 -8.85
CA GLU A 21 -2.88 11.44 -7.57
C GLU A 21 -1.40 11.80 -7.43
N ARG A 22 -0.49 10.88 -7.80
CA ARG A 22 0.96 11.12 -7.77
C ARG A 22 1.35 12.28 -8.68
N ASN A 23 0.90 12.27 -9.93
CA ASN A 23 1.25 13.31 -10.90
C ASN A 23 0.60 14.64 -10.54
N LEU A 24 -0.61 14.67 -9.96
CA LEU A 24 -1.20 15.92 -9.48
C LEU A 24 -0.35 16.57 -8.39
N LEU A 25 0.16 15.79 -7.43
CA LEU A 25 1.08 16.32 -6.42
C LEU A 25 2.36 16.89 -7.04
N ALA A 26 2.96 16.16 -7.97
CA ALA A 26 4.20 16.56 -8.64
C ALA A 26 4.03 17.80 -9.54
N GLU A 27 2.86 17.95 -10.17
CA GLU A 27 2.58 19.04 -11.11
C GLU A 27 2.05 20.31 -10.43
N ILE A 28 1.43 20.20 -9.25
CA ILE A 28 0.90 21.35 -8.49
C ILE A 28 1.94 21.94 -7.53
N PHE A 29 2.84 21.12 -6.99
CA PHE A 29 3.77 21.58 -5.96
C PHE A 29 5.23 21.36 -6.32
N GLY A 30 5.51 20.58 -7.36
CA GLY A 30 6.84 20.02 -7.56
C GLY A 30 7.87 21.05 -8.00
N ASP A 31 7.47 22.05 -8.78
CA ASP A 31 8.37 23.08 -9.29
C ASP A 31 8.86 24.00 -8.18
N GLU A 32 8.00 24.45 -7.26
CA GLU A 32 8.47 25.24 -6.11
C GLU A 32 9.28 24.41 -5.14
N MET A 33 8.90 23.14 -4.89
CA MET A 33 9.71 22.25 -4.06
C MET A 33 11.10 22.06 -4.66
N ARG A 34 11.21 21.85 -5.98
CA ARG A 34 12.50 21.74 -6.68
C ARG A 34 13.29 23.06 -6.60
N ARG A 35 12.65 24.20 -6.82
CA ARG A 35 13.27 25.53 -6.77
C ARG A 35 13.89 25.83 -5.40
N GLU A 36 13.23 25.41 -4.34
CA GLU A 36 13.66 25.60 -2.95
C GLU A 36 14.48 24.43 -2.39
N ASN A 37 14.78 23.40 -3.21
CA ASN A 37 15.48 22.17 -2.80
C ASN A 37 14.82 21.46 -1.59
N LEU A 38 13.49 21.36 -1.63
CA LEU A 38 12.66 20.70 -0.63
C LEU A 38 12.21 19.32 -1.11
N ALA A 39 11.81 18.47 -0.17
CA ALA A 39 11.22 17.17 -0.47
C ALA A 39 9.87 17.31 -1.17
N GLU A 40 9.53 16.33 -2.02
CA GLU A 40 8.25 16.30 -2.71
C GLU A 40 7.06 16.27 -1.75
N VAL A 41 5.99 16.97 -2.13
CA VAL A 41 4.74 16.95 -1.36
C VAL A 41 4.04 15.61 -1.58
N THR A 42 3.89 14.84 -0.52
CA THR A 42 3.15 13.55 -0.53
C THR A 42 1.81 13.62 0.20
N ASN A 43 1.45 14.80 0.74
CA ASN A 43 0.28 14.98 1.58
C ASN A 43 -1.02 15.03 0.76
N ARG A 44 -1.79 13.94 0.79
CA ARG A 44 -3.10 13.85 0.13
C ARG A 44 -4.11 14.90 0.63
N GLY A 45 -4.09 15.26 1.90
CA GLY A 45 -4.97 16.28 2.46
C GLY A 45 -4.74 17.65 1.81
N LEU A 46 -3.47 18.00 1.58
CA LEU A 46 -3.09 19.23 0.86
C LEU A 46 -3.51 19.17 -0.61
N LEU A 47 -3.31 18.04 -1.29
CA LEU A 47 -3.83 17.82 -2.65
C LEU A 47 -5.34 18.10 -2.72
N LEU A 48 -6.13 17.51 -1.83
CA LEU A 48 -7.58 17.70 -1.82
C LEU A 48 -7.97 19.16 -1.53
N ARG A 49 -7.22 19.86 -0.68
CA ARG A 49 -7.42 21.31 -0.47
C ARG A 49 -7.13 22.10 -1.75
N ALA A 50 -6.05 21.78 -2.46
CA ALA A 50 -5.73 22.42 -3.74
C ALA A 50 -6.83 22.19 -4.77
N LEU A 51 -7.29 20.94 -4.91
CA LEU A 51 -8.39 20.57 -5.79
C LEU A 51 -9.76 21.15 -5.36
N ARG A 52 -9.90 21.67 -4.14
CA ARG A 52 -11.09 22.41 -3.71
C ARG A 52 -10.94 23.93 -3.82
N GLY A 53 -9.81 24.42 -4.34
CA GLY A 53 -9.53 25.87 -4.42
C GLY A 53 -9.26 26.49 -3.05
N GLN A 54 -8.77 25.70 -2.09
CA GLN A 54 -8.47 26.12 -0.71
C GLN A 54 -6.97 26.41 -0.50
N VAL A 55 -6.24 26.60 -1.60
CA VAL A 55 -4.84 27.02 -1.66
C VAL A 55 -4.72 28.14 -2.69
N SER A 56 -3.59 28.85 -2.69
CA SER A 56 -3.31 29.90 -3.68
C SER A 56 -3.38 29.37 -5.11
N ALA A 57 -3.88 30.19 -6.04
CA ALA A 57 -3.87 29.86 -7.47
C ALA A 57 -2.44 29.78 -8.04
N GLU A 58 -1.48 30.43 -7.39
CA GLU A 58 -0.05 30.42 -7.75
C GLU A 58 0.55 29.00 -7.75
N TRP A 59 0.03 28.06 -6.95
CA TRP A 59 0.41 26.64 -7.00
C TRP A 59 -0.01 25.93 -8.28
N PHE A 60 -0.61 26.63 -9.23
CA PHE A 60 -0.98 26.08 -10.54
C PHE A 60 -0.28 26.83 -11.68
N ASP A 61 0.83 27.48 -11.37
CA ASP A 61 1.74 28.10 -12.31
C ASP A 61 3.08 27.37 -12.23
N ASP A 62 3.64 26.96 -13.36
CA ASP A 62 4.95 26.31 -13.37
C ASP A 62 6.04 27.38 -13.46
N VAL A 63 6.63 27.73 -12.32
CA VAL A 63 7.59 28.85 -12.22
C VAL A 63 8.89 28.61 -13.00
N SER A 64 9.07 27.41 -13.56
CA SER A 64 10.19 27.08 -14.45
C SER A 64 9.94 27.44 -15.91
N THR A 65 8.70 27.81 -16.27
CA THR A 65 8.33 28.19 -17.63
C THR A 65 8.09 29.71 -17.75
N PRO A 66 8.22 30.28 -18.95
CA PRO A 66 7.91 31.70 -19.18
C PRO A 66 6.41 31.97 -19.38
N ALA A 67 5.60 30.92 -19.60
CA ALA A 67 4.15 31.05 -19.72
C ALA A 67 3.55 30.99 -18.31
N HIS A 68 2.41 31.65 -18.11
CA HIS A 68 1.67 31.50 -16.87
C HIS A 68 0.57 30.45 -17.08
N GLU A 69 0.71 29.28 -16.47
CA GLU A 69 -0.31 28.24 -16.55
C GLU A 69 -1.49 28.56 -15.63
N ASN A 70 -2.63 27.97 -15.95
CA ASN A 70 -3.76 27.93 -15.04
C ASN A 70 -4.02 26.51 -14.53
N ARG A 71 -4.88 26.45 -13.52
CA ARG A 71 -5.29 25.20 -12.88
C ARG A 71 -5.79 24.12 -13.83
N ALA A 72 -6.53 24.46 -14.89
CA ALA A 72 -7.02 23.47 -15.84
C ALA A 72 -5.87 22.88 -16.67
N GLU A 73 -4.86 23.68 -17.01
CA GLU A 73 -3.67 23.26 -17.75
C GLU A 73 -2.80 22.32 -16.90
N ILE A 74 -2.49 22.69 -15.66
CA ILE A 74 -1.70 21.85 -14.74
C ILE A 74 -2.40 20.52 -14.44
N VAL A 75 -3.71 20.55 -14.15
CA VAL A 75 -4.50 19.32 -13.96
C VAL A 75 -4.53 18.48 -15.23
N GLY A 76 -4.68 19.12 -16.40
CA GLY A 76 -4.62 18.45 -17.71
C GLY A 76 -3.28 17.77 -17.96
N ARG A 77 -2.17 18.45 -17.62
CA ARG A 77 -0.79 17.95 -17.72
C ARG A 77 -0.58 16.71 -16.84
N ALA A 78 -1.00 16.78 -15.57
CA ALA A 78 -0.94 15.66 -14.64
C ALA A 78 -1.73 14.43 -15.14
N LEU A 79 -2.95 14.64 -15.64
CA LEU A 79 -3.79 13.58 -16.20
C LEU A 79 -3.14 12.95 -17.45
N ALA A 80 -2.60 13.78 -18.34
CA ALA A 80 -1.92 13.32 -19.55
C ALA A 80 -0.64 12.51 -19.22
N ALA A 81 0.13 12.96 -18.23
CA ALA A 81 1.31 12.26 -17.75
C ALA A 81 0.97 10.88 -17.17
N ALA A 82 -0.02 10.82 -16.25
CA ALA A 82 -0.48 9.57 -15.67
C ALA A 82 -1.02 8.60 -16.74
N TRP A 83 -1.80 9.10 -17.69
CA TRP A 83 -2.33 8.30 -18.80
C TRP A 83 -1.22 7.72 -19.69
N ARG A 84 -0.24 8.54 -20.05
CA ARG A 84 0.92 8.13 -20.85
C ARG A 84 1.71 7.03 -20.15
N GLU A 85 2.07 7.23 -18.88
CA GLU A 85 2.82 6.24 -18.11
C GLU A 85 2.04 4.92 -17.96
N THR A 86 0.74 5.00 -17.65
CA THR A 86 -0.10 3.79 -17.53
C THR A 86 -0.09 2.99 -18.85
N ARG A 87 -0.17 3.68 -19.99
CA ARG A 87 -0.12 3.07 -21.32
C ARG A 87 1.24 2.51 -21.67
N GLU A 88 2.32 3.18 -21.28
CA GLU A 88 3.69 2.70 -21.48
C GLU A 88 3.93 1.41 -20.68
N ARG A 89 3.41 1.32 -19.45
CA ARG A 89 3.56 0.14 -18.59
C ARG A 89 2.71 -1.06 -19.01
N TRP A 90 1.43 -0.83 -19.37
CA TRP A 90 0.45 -1.92 -19.51
C TRP A 90 -0.43 -1.85 -20.77
N GLY A 91 -0.17 -0.92 -21.67
CA GLY A 91 -0.91 -0.77 -22.91
C GLY A 91 -2.25 -0.03 -22.75
N GLN A 92 -3.05 -0.06 -23.81
CA GLN A 92 -4.21 0.84 -23.96
C GLN A 92 -5.45 0.42 -23.16
N ARG A 93 -5.55 -0.85 -22.79
CA ARG A 93 -6.77 -1.45 -22.23
C ARG A 93 -6.71 -1.43 -20.70
N PRO A 94 -7.66 -0.75 -20.01
CA PRO A 94 -7.67 -0.66 -18.56
C PRO A 94 -7.66 -2.02 -17.85
N GLU A 95 -8.24 -3.04 -18.46
CA GLU A 95 -8.30 -4.41 -17.92
C GLU A 95 -6.91 -5.04 -17.76
N GLY A 96 -5.92 -4.56 -18.53
CA GLY A 96 -4.54 -5.02 -18.47
C GLY A 96 -3.66 -4.31 -17.44
N TRP A 97 -4.16 -3.21 -16.83
CA TRP A 97 -3.38 -2.41 -15.88
C TRP A 97 -3.24 -3.12 -14.53
N LYS A 98 -2.11 -2.89 -13.85
CA LYS A 98 -1.71 -3.69 -12.69
C LYS A 98 -1.28 -2.80 -11.52
N TRP A 99 -2.25 -2.32 -10.74
CA TRP A 99 -1.98 -1.59 -9.50
C TRP A 99 -1.12 -2.43 -8.54
N GLY A 100 -1.47 -3.70 -8.32
CA GLY A 100 -0.71 -4.58 -7.43
C GLY A 100 0.75 -4.78 -7.86
N ALA A 101 1.08 -4.66 -9.16
CA ALA A 101 2.46 -4.76 -9.62
C ALA A 101 3.32 -3.56 -9.21
N MET A 102 2.72 -2.38 -9.07
CA MET A 102 3.37 -1.17 -8.58
C MET A 102 3.05 -0.88 -7.10
N HIS A 103 2.32 -1.78 -6.44
CA HIS A 103 1.96 -1.71 -5.02
C HIS A 103 2.38 -3.02 -4.31
N PRO A 104 3.68 -3.36 -4.31
CA PRO A 104 4.15 -4.63 -3.78
C PRO A 104 4.32 -4.60 -2.26
N PHE A 105 3.69 -5.54 -1.57
CA PHE A 105 3.94 -5.80 -0.16
C PHE A 105 5.12 -6.75 -0.02
N HIS A 106 6.05 -6.38 0.87
CA HIS A 106 7.15 -7.22 1.27
C HIS A 106 7.12 -7.40 2.79
N LEU A 107 7.26 -8.65 3.23
CA LEU A 107 7.62 -8.91 4.62
C LEU A 107 9.15 -8.78 4.71
N ARG A 108 9.63 -7.66 5.27
CA ARG A 108 11.05 -7.32 5.33
C ARG A 108 11.60 -7.55 6.73
N HIS A 109 12.77 -8.17 6.81
CA HIS A 109 13.53 -8.23 8.07
C HIS A 109 14.31 -6.92 8.30
N ARG A 110 14.64 -6.58 9.55
CA ARG A 110 15.49 -5.41 9.87
C ARG A 110 16.88 -5.45 9.23
N LEU A 111 17.35 -6.66 8.92
CA LEU A 111 18.66 -6.93 8.28
C LEU A 111 18.53 -7.20 6.78
N ASP A 112 17.42 -6.79 6.15
CA ASP A 112 17.14 -7.02 4.75
C ASP A 112 18.14 -6.34 3.77
N ALA A 113 18.92 -5.38 4.26
CA ALA A 113 20.03 -4.79 3.51
C ALA A 113 21.24 -5.74 3.32
N MET A 114 21.35 -6.81 4.12
CA MET A 114 22.41 -7.80 3.95
C MET A 114 22.07 -8.72 2.79
N PRO A 115 22.88 -8.82 1.71
CA PRO A 115 22.44 -9.45 0.46
C PRO A 115 21.90 -10.88 0.61
N ILE A 116 22.67 -11.77 1.27
CA ILE A 116 22.32 -13.19 1.40
C ILE A 116 21.20 -13.37 2.44
N TYR A 117 21.37 -12.75 3.61
CA TYR A 117 20.42 -12.89 4.70
C TYR A 117 19.07 -12.23 4.36
N GLY A 118 19.08 -11.04 3.76
CA GLY A 118 17.90 -10.31 3.34
C GLY A 118 17.11 -11.07 2.29
N ALA A 119 17.77 -11.60 1.26
CA ALA A 119 17.11 -12.45 0.27
C ALA A 119 16.49 -13.72 0.89
N TRP A 120 17.15 -14.30 1.89
CA TRP A 120 16.63 -15.49 2.60
C TRP A 120 15.48 -15.17 3.56
N ALA A 121 15.53 -14.04 4.27
CA ALA A 121 14.53 -13.68 5.27
C ALA A 121 13.32 -12.94 4.69
N ARG A 122 13.47 -12.23 3.57
CA ARG A 122 12.38 -11.49 2.93
C ARG A 122 11.32 -12.46 2.37
N ARG A 123 10.05 -12.02 2.38
CA ARG A 123 8.97 -12.62 1.59
C ARG A 123 8.32 -11.59 0.68
N GLY A 124 7.76 -12.07 -0.42
CA GLY A 124 7.23 -11.24 -1.50
C GLY A 124 8.27 -10.95 -2.60
N PRO A 125 7.99 -10.00 -3.50
CA PRO A 125 6.84 -9.09 -3.51
C PRO A 125 5.49 -9.80 -3.67
N PHE A 126 4.49 -9.36 -2.91
CA PHE A 126 3.09 -9.76 -3.08
C PHE A 126 2.30 -8.57 -3.64
N PRO A 127 1.62 -8.71 -4.79
CA PRO A 127 0.81 -7.61 -5.33
C PRO A 127 -0.39 -7.37 -4.41
N MET A 128 -0.57 -6.15 -3.91
CA MET A 128 -1.68 -5.85 -2.99
C MET A 128 -2.74 -4.94 -3.58
N PRO A 129 -4.03 -5.24 -3.40
CA PRO A 129 -5.09 -4.26 -3.55
C PRO A 129 -5.07 -3.28 -2.37
N GLY A 130 -5.99 -2.33 -2.40
CA GLY A 130 -6.12 -1.30 -1.37
C GLY A 130 -5.16 -0.14 -1.58
N SER A 131 -5.21 0.78 -0.63
CA SER A 131 -4.38 1.97 -0.52
C SER A 131 -4.46 2.53 0.89
N ALA A 132 -3.66 3.56 1.18
CA ALA A 132 -3.70 4.35 2.41
C ALA A 132 -5.09 4.91 2.79
N THR A 133 -6.05 4.95 1.85
CA THR A 133 -7.40 5.49 2.09
C THR A 133 -8.51 4.45 2.01
N THR A 134 -8.17 3.16 1.96
CA THR A 134 -9.13 2.06 1.96
C THR A 134 -9.09 1.28 3.27
N VAL A 135 -10.07 0.42 3.52
CA VAL A 135 -10.08 -0.47 4.70
C VAL A 135 -8.88 -1.42 4.70
N LEU A 136 -8.53 -1.97 3.53
CA LEU A 136 -7.28 -2.71 3.35
C LEU A 136 -6.12 -1.71 3.21
N ALA A 137 -5.74 -1.12 4.35
CA ALA A 137 -4.92 0.09 4.44
C ALA A 137 -3.42 -0.15 4.19
N PHE A 138 -3.08 -0.77 3.06
CA PHE A 138 -1.70 -0.81 2.58
C PHE A 138 -1.31 0.57 2.04
N GLY A 139 -0.43 1.24 2.76
CA GLY A 139 0.00 2.60 2.44
C GLY A 139 1.49 2.79 2.63
N GLY A 140 1.98 3.93 2.17
CA GLY A 140 3.40 4.25 2.17
C GLY A 140 3.70 5.43 1.26
N HIS A 141 4.70 5.30 0.39
CA HIS A 141 5.18 6.41 -0.43
C HIS A 141 5.63 5.95 -1.82
N TRP A 142 5.76 6.90 -2.73
CA TRP A 142 6.27 6.65 -4.07
C TRP A 142 7.80 6.64 -4.07
N GLU A 143 8.40 5.61 -4.66
CA GLU A 143 9.85 5.49 -4.84
C GLU A 143 10.14 4.77 -6.17
N GLY A 144 11.06 5.32 -6.97
CA GLY A 144 11.50 4.66 -8.22
C GLY A 144 10.40 4.42 -9.25
N GLY A 145 9.25 5.10 -9.13
CA GLY A 145 8.08 4.91 -9.99
C GLY A 145 7.06 3.90 -9.48
N ASP A 146 7.35 3.18 -8.40
CA ASP A 146 6.42 2.28 -7.72
C ASP A 146 6.02 2.84 -6.36
N TYR A 147 5.01 2.25 -5.73
CA TYR A 147 4.51 2.65 -4.42
C TYR A 147 5.03 1.65 -3.38
N GLU A 148 6.04 2.06 -2.62
CA GLU A 148 6.55 1.27 -1.51
C GLU A 148 5.53 1.27 -0.37
N ILE A 149 4.98 0.08 -0.08
CA ILE A 149 4.14 -0.15 1.08
C ILE A 149 5.04 -0.17 2.33
N THR A 150 4.81 0.78 3.24
CA THR A 150 5.54 0.87 4.52
C THR A 150 4.68 0.53 5.72
N TYR A 151 3.35 0.48 5.56
CA TYR A 151 2.42 0.02 6.58
C TYR A 151 1.22 -0.69 5.98
N GLY A 152 0.57 -1.51 6.80
CA GLY A 152 -0.61 -2.29 6.47
C GLY A 152 -1.18 -2.97 7.73
N PRO A 153 -2.24 -3.78 7.60
CA PRO A 153 -2.80 -4.51 8.73
C PRO A 153 -1.77 -5.49 9.32
N SER A 154 -1.26 -5.19 10.52
CA SER A 154 -0.31 -6.06 11.23
C SER A 154 -0.94 -7.31 11.83
N MET A 155 -2.27 -7.31 11.95
CA MET A 155 -3.10 -8.40 12.43
C MET A 155 -4.54 -8.13 11.96
N ARG A 156 -5.32 -9.18 11.71
CA ARG A 156 -6.78 -9.07 11.58
C ARG A 156 -7.42 -10.05 12.58
N TRP A 157 -8.43 -9.59 13.31
CA TRP A 157 -9.11 -10.37 14.34
C TRP A 157 -10.62 -10.17 14.24
N ILE A 158 -11.38 -11.24 14.33
CA ILE A 158 -12.84 -11.24 14.42
C ILE A 158 -13.24 -11.97 15.71
N VAL A 159 -14.09 -11.33 16.51
CA VAL A 159 -14.63 -11.91 17.75
C VAL A 159 -16.15 -11.70 17.76
N ASP A 160 -16.89 -12.80 17.86
CA ASP A 160 -18.29 -12.76 18.24
C ASP A 160 -18.39 -12.85 19.77
N TRP A 161 -18.85 -11.79 20.42
CA TRP A 161 -18.96 -11.76 21.88
C TRP A 161 -20.03 -12.70 22.45
N SER A 162 -20.94 -13.22 21.61
CA SER A 162 -21.85 -14.29 22.01
C SER A 162 -21.21 -15.67 21.99
N HIS A 163 -20.12 -15.85 21.23
CA HIS A 163 -19.38 -17.11 21.04
C HIS A 163 -17.85 -16.83 20.95
N PRO A 164 -17.21 -16.32 22.02
CA PRO A 164 -15.82 -15.87 21.97
C PRO A 164 -14.82 -17.01 21.69
N GLU A 165 -15.21 -18.26 21.90
CA GLU A 165 -14.43 -19.45 21.55
C GLU A 165 -14.23 -19.65 20.05
N ALA A 166 -15.05 -19.01 19.21
CA ALA A 166 -14.95 -19.04 17.75
C ALA A 166 -14.17 -17.83 17.18
N ALA A 167 -13.31 -17.21 17.99
CA ALA A 167 -12.50 -16.10 17.55
C ALA A 167 -11.58 -16.50 16.39
N LEU A 168 -11.41 -15.59 15.44
CA LEU A 168 -10.60 -15.80 14.23
C LEU A 168 -9.49 -14.76 14.15
N ALA A 169 -8.28 -15.19 13.84
CA ALA A 169 -7.12 -14.30 13.72
C ALA A 169 -6.26 -14.65 12.51
N VAL A 170 -5.44 -13.68 12.07
CA VAL A 170 -4.38 -13.91 11.09
C VAL A 170 -3.32 -12.82 11.19
N LEU A 171 -2.07 -13.19 10.95
CA LEU A 171 -0.90 -12.33 10.82
C LEU A 171 -0.42 -12.26 9.36
N PRO A 172 0.21 -11.16 8.92
CA PRO A 172 0.78 -11.01 7.58
C PRO A 172 2.00 -11.91 7.29
N GLY A 173 2.50 -12.64 8.29
CA GLY A 173 3.63 -13.56 8.21
C GLY A 173 3.29 -14.85 8.92
N GLY A 174 3.76 -14.99 10.16
CA GLY A 174 3.40 -16.05 11.08
C GLY A 174 3.73 -15.63 12.52
N GLN A 175 3.55 -16.53 13.48
CA GLN A 175 3.77 -16.24 14.90
C GLN A 175 5.25 -16.10 15.28
N SER A 176 6.17 -16.68 14.50
CA SER A 176 7.61 -16.65 14.77
C SER A 176 8.30 -15.48 14.07
N GLY A 177 9.25 -14.85 14.77
CA GLY A 177 10.15 -13.86 14.18
C GLY A 177 11.44 -14.46 13.60
N HIS A 178 11.65 -15.77 13.74
CA HIS A 178 12.87 -16.44 13.31
C HIS A 178 12.73 -17.00 11.89
N PRO A 179 13.49 -16.54 10.87
CA PRO A 179 13.20 -16.89 9.47
C PRO A 179 13.39 -18.36 9.06
N ALA A 180 14.01 -19.18 9.93
CA ALA A 180 14.11 -20.63 9.73
C ALA A 180 13.01 -21.43 10.46
N ASP A 181 12.15 -20.77 11.22
CA ASP A 181 11.07 -21.44 11.96
C ASP A 181 9.89 -21.72 11.02
N LEU A 182 9.19 -22.83 11.25
CA LEU A 182 8.03 -23.23 10.45
C LEU A 182 6.87 -22.24 10.55
N HIS A 183 6.81 -21.44 11.62
CA HIS A 183 5.77 -20.44 11.87
C HIS A 183 6.23 -19.01 11.52
N TYR A 184 7.26 -18.83 10.70
CA TYR A 184 7.71 -17.50 10.26
C TYR A 184 6.78 -16.87 9.21
N ASP A 185 6.29 -17.70 8.29
CA ASP A 185 5.58 -17.30 7.08
C ASP A 185 4.38 -18.20 6.75
N ASP A 186 3.96 -19.06 7.69
CA ASP A 186 2.91 -20.05 7.51
C ASP A 186 1.50 -19.45 7.33
N GLN A 187 1.29 -18.21 7.75
CA GLN A 187 0.01 -17.51 7.58
C GLN A 187 -0.04 -16.59 6.35
N ILE A 188 1.05 -16.42 5.60
CA ILE A 188 1.10 -15.49 4.45
C ILE A 188 -0.02 -15.79 3.45
N ALA A 189 -0.15 -17.04 3.01
CA ALA A 189 -1.15 -17.42 2.02
C ALA A 189 -2.57 -17.10 2.52
N LEU A 190 -2.88 -17.50 3.75
CA LEU A 190 -4.16 -17.25 4.41
C LEU A 190 -4.45 -15.74 4.51
N TYR A 191 -3.45 -14.95 4.89
CA TYR A 191 -3.55 -13.51 5.00
C TYR A 191 -3.83 -12.82 3.66
N LEU A 192 -3.14 -13.24 2.60
CA LEU A 192 -3.31 -12.69 1.24
C LEU A 192 -4.68 -13.02 0.66
N GLU A 193 -5.22 -14.20 0.95
CA GLU A 193 -6.54 -14.66 0.50
C GLU A 193 -7.70 -14.08 1.33
N GLY A 194 -7.39 -13.29 2.38
CA GLY A 194 -8.42 -12.75 3.28
C GLY A 194 -8.99 -13.78 4.25
N GLY A 195 -8.34 -14.93 4.40
CA GLY A 195 -8.72 -15.98 5.34
C GLY A 195 -8.22 -15.73 6.77
N TYR A 196 -8.64 -16.62 7.67
CA TYR A 196 -8.34 -16.57 9.09
C TYR A 196 -8.18 -17.98 9.65
N HIS A 197 -7.42 -18.13 10.74
CA HIS A 197 -7.36 -19.34 11.54
C HIS A 197 -8.09 -19.14 12.87
N GLU A 198 -8.50 -20.22 13.52
CA GLU A 198 -9.10 -20.16 14.85
C GLU A 198 -8.07 -19.64 15.87
N ALA A 199 -8.54 -18.85 16.83
CA ALA A 199 -7.78 -18.33 17.95
C ALA A 199 -8.33 -18.94 19.26
N PRO A 200 -7.82 -20.11 19.70
CA PRO A 200 -8.32 -20.80 20.88
C PRO A 200 -8.22 -19.93 22.14
N TRP A 201 -9.32 -19.86 22.90
CA TRP A 201 -9.42 -19.02 24.09
C TRP A 201 -9.54 -19.80 25.40
N SER A 202 -10.35 -20.86 25.44
CA SER A 202 -10.52 -21.66 26.66
C SER A 202 -9.31 -22.57 26.89
N GLU A 203 -9.03 -22.90 28.16
CA GLU A 203 -7.95 -23.84 28.50
C GLU A 203 -8.07 -25.16 27.73
N GLU A 204 -9.29 -25.68 27.58
CA GLU A 204 -9.56 -26.91 26.86
C GLU A 204 -9.27 -26.77 25.35
N ALA A 205 -9.69 -25.66 24.73
CA ALA A 205 -9.43 -25.40 23.32
C ALA A 205 -7.93 -25.20 23.05
N ILE A 206 -7.24 -24.47 23.93
CA ILE A 206 -5.78 -24.29 23.88
C ILE A 206 -5.08 -25.64 24.01
N ALA A 207 -5.48 -26.47 24.98
CA ALA A 207 -4.90 -27.80 25.18
C ALA A 207 -5.09 -28.72 23.95
N ARG A 208 -6.24 -28.64 23.27
CA ARG A 208 -6.48 -29.41 22.03
C ARG A 208 -5.68 -28.89 20.84
N ALA A 209 -5.50 -27.58 20.72
CA ALA A 209 -4.77 -26.96 19.62
C ALA A 209 -3.24 -26.94 19.82
N ALA A 210 -2.75 -27.27 21.02
CA ALA A 210 -1.33 -27.20 21.35
C ALA A 210 -0.50 -28.18 20.52
N VAL A 211 0.48 -27.64 19.78
CA VAL A 211 1.50 -28.42 19.06
C VAL A 211 2.72 -28.70 19.95
N SER A 212 3.07 -27.78 20.84
CA SER A 212 4.17 -27.93 21.80
C SER A 212 3.81 -27.30 23.15
N THR A 213 4.46 -27.74 24.23
CA THR A 213 4.24 -27.21 25.59
C THR A 213 5.57 -27.04 26.30
N LEU A 214 5.78 -25.86 26.91
CA LEU A 214 6.94 -25.54 27.72
C LEU A 214 6.50 -25.30 29.16
N ARG A 215 7.12 -25.98 30.11
CA ARG A 215 6.96 -25.71 31.54
C ARG A 215 8.17 -24.97 32.06
N LEU A 216 7.98 -23.73 32.49
CA LEU A 216 9.00 -22.96 33.19
C LEU A 216 8.93 -23.28 34.68
N VAL A 217 10.07 -23.68 35.26
CA VAL A 217 10.22 -23.90 36.70
C VAL A 217 11.20 -22.85 37.25
N PRO A 218 11.00 -22.37 38.49
CA PRO A 218 11.92 -21.41 39.13
C PRO A 218 13.35 -21.91 39.23
#